data_AF-A0A958VC16-F1
#
_entry.id   AF-A0A958VC16-F1
#
_cell.length_a   1.000
_cell.length_b   1.000
_cell.length_c   1.000
_cell.angle_alpha   90.00
_cell.angle_beta   90.00
_cell.angle_gamma   90.00
#
_symmetry.space_group_name_H-M   'P 1'
#
loop_
_entity.id
_entity.type
_entity.pdbx_description
1 polymer ?
#
loop_
_entity_poly.entity_id
_entity_poly.type
_entity_poly.pdbx_seq_one_letter_code
_entity_poly.pdbx_strand_id
1 'polypeptide(L)'
;MRLFLTFFAIFIALSLTFSQKRAIHINPEQLIEKKIDWPHLEIDDFELKKSIISQLIDSKRIFLCYSGNIKDDKDLDKFMEFHGKNFHLVDMNVDEVPELIFNGRDCGDMENEFLYIYSKVGDKYEIAYTKKGNIIGYNRNPHTRETLLIHFNYPCCKNGTNNLNTLRFVNGKISEFRKEFFAGRINFMKGPFLPDSINREGEIISSTKMIELRWSPAVIDTLAWQGTVQKNIIIAFPKGSKFRVLAEQKNDKGETWLFVISRTPPILNRRYIVEPTSFTNTRVYGWIRKDDY
;
A
#
# COMPACT_ATOMS: atom_id res chain seq x y z
N MET A 1 -54.64 15.90 20.96
CA MET A 1 -53.27 15.72 21.50
C MET A 1 -52.72 14.29 21.27
N ARG A 2 -53.01 13.66 20.12
CA ARG A 2 -52.44 12.34 19.73
C ARG A 2 -51.75 12.34 18.36
N LEU A 3 -51.84 13.44 17.60
CA LEU A 3 -51.23 13.56 16.27
C LEU A 3 -49.78 14.10 16.28
N PHE A 4 -49.33 14.69 17.39
CA PHE A 4 -48.00 15.30 17.48
C PHE A 4 -46.89 14.31 17.87
N LEU A 5 -47.24 13.14 18.43
CA LEU A 5 -46.26 12.12 18.84
C LEU A 5 -45.80 11.22 17.68
N THR A 6 -46.59 11.10 16.62
CA THR A 6 -46.26 10.25 15.46
C THR A 6 -45.25 10.91 14.52
N PHE A 7 -45.24 12.24 14.42
CA PHE A 7 -44.27 12.96 13.58
C PHE A 7 -42.85 12.96 14.15
N PHE A 8 -42.69 12.91 15.47
CA PHE A 8 -41.37 12.88 16.12
C PHE A 8 -40.68 11.51 16.00
N ALA A 9 -41.46 10.42 16.00
CA ALA A 9 -40.92 9.07 15.82
C ALA A 9 -40.36 8.82 14.40
N ILE A 10 -40.95 9.45 13.38
CA ILE A 10 -40.50 9.32 11.98
C ILE A 10 -39.18 10.09 11.76
N PHE A 11 -38.96 11.22 12.43
CA PHE A 11 -37.70 11.98 12.34
C PHE A 11 -36.51 11.30 13.06
N ILE A 12 -36.78 10.54 14.13
CA ILE A 12 -35.75 9.75 14.84
C ILE A 12 -35.39 8.49 14.04
N ALA A 13 -36.33 7.89 13.31
CA ALA A 13 -36.04 6.75 12.43
C ALA A 13 -35.30 7.16 11.13
N LEU A 14 -35.55 8.36 10.58
CA LEU A 14 -34.85 8.88 9.40
C LEU A 14 -33.48 9.50 9.69
N SER A 15 -33.14 9.79 10.95
CA SER A 15 -31.78 10.21 11.34
C SER A 15 -30.82 9.04 11.58
N LEU A 16 -31.34 7.80 11.64
CA LEU A 16 -30.53 6.57 11.73
C LEU A 16 -30.18 5.97 10.36
N THR A 17 -30.70 6.51 9.25
CA THR A 17 -30.33 6.06 7.89
C THR A 17 -29.23 6.91 7.25
N PHE A 18 -28.74 7.97 7.91
CA PHE A 18 -27.60 8.74 7.42
C PHE A 18 -26.29 8.27 8.03
N SER A 19 -25.37 7.88 7.13
CA SER A 19 -24.00 7.46 7.39
C SER A 19 -23.81 5.99 7.78
N GLN A 20 -24.32 5.08 6.93
CA GLN A 20 -23.40 4.03 6.47
C GLN A 20 -22.25 4.76 5.76
N LYS A 21 -21.25 5.19 6.53
CA LYS A 21 -19.98 5.66 6.01
C LYS A 21 -19.53 4.56 5.05
N ARG A 22 -19.56 4.83 3.75
CA ARG A 22 -18.90 3.99 2.75
C ARG A 22 -17.54 3.68 3.33
N ALA A 23 -17.25 2.40 3.56
CA ALA A 23 -15.91 1.98 3.91
C ALA A 23 -15.01 2.57 2.83
N ILE A 24 -14.20 3.57 3.19
CA ILE A 24 -13.26 4.19 2.25
C ILE A 24 -12.17 3.14 2.09
N HIS A 25 -12.41 2.17 1.19
CA HIS A 25 -11.38 1.30 0.69
C HIS A 25 -10.40 2.20 -0.05
N ILE A 26 -9.25 2.43 0.56
CA ILE A 26 -8.16 3.09 -0.12
C ILE A 26 -7.80 2.18 -1.28
N ASN A 27 -7.92 2.70 -2.51
CA ASN A 27 -7.49 1.99 -3.70
C ASN A 27 -6.07 2.46 -4.06
N PRO A 28 -5.02 1.81 -3.55
CA PRO A 28 -3.63 2.21 -3.80
C PRO A 28 -3.25 2.09 -5.28
N GLU A 29 -4.00 1.34 -6.10
CA GLU A 29 -3.71 1.19 -7.52
C GLU A 29 -3.84 2.51 -8.28
N GLN A 30 -4.63 3.47 -7.78
CA GLN A 30 -4.67 4.83 -8.32
C GLN A 30 -3.28 5.50 -8.25
N LEU A 31 -2.47 5.13 -7.26
CA LEU A 31 -1.10 5.61 -7.08
C LEU A 31 -0.07 4.77 -7.84
N ILE A 32 -0.49 3.90 -8.77
CA ILE A 32 0.41 3.15 -9.66
C ILE A 32 0.11 3.44 -11.13
N GLU A 33 1.16 3.48 -11.96
CA GLU A 33 1.02 3.67 -13.41
C GLU A 33 0.75 2.33 -14.11
N LYS A 34 1.60 1.34 -13.83
CA LYS A 34 1.51 -0.01 -14.39
C LYS A 34 1.07 -0.98 -13.31
N LYS A 35 -0.22 -1.34 -13.35
CA LYS A 35 -0.79 -2.37 -12.48
C LYS A 35 -0.13 -3.71 -12.76
N ILE A 36 -0.16 -4.59 -11.77
CA ILE A 36 0.40 -5.93 -11.93
C ILE A 36 -0.42 -6.72 -12.95
N ASP A 37 0.28 -7.41 -13.84
CA ASP A 37 -0.28 -8.31 -14.85
C ASP A 37 0.58 -9.57 -14.84
N TRP A 38 0.20 -10.54 -14.00
CA TRP A 38 0.99 -11.75 -13.75
C TRP A 38 1.25 -12.54 -15.02
N PRO A 39 0.26 -12.84 -15.89
CA PRO A 39 0.50 -13.57 -17.13
C PRO A 39 1.55 -12.94 -18.06
N HIS A 40 1.71 -11.61 -18.03
CA HIS A 40 2.73 -10.93 -18.83
C HIS A 40 4.13 -10.98 -18.21
N LEU A 41 4.20 -11.20 -16.89
CA LEU A 41 5.44 -11.13 -16.13
C LEU A 41 6.01 -12.50 -15.79
N GLU A 42 5.13 -13.48 -15.59
CA GLU A 42 5.50 -14.79 -15.07
C GLU A 42 6.06 -15.71 -16.15
N ILE A 43 6.96 -16.58 -15.72
CA ILE A 43 7.45 -17.70 -16.51
C ILE A 43 6.45 -18.86 -16.34
N ASP A 44 5.86 -19.30 -17.45
CA ASP A 44 4.93 -20.43 -17.47
C ASP A 44 5.68 -21.77 -17.43
N ASP A 45 6.22 -22.08 -16.26
CA ASP A 45 6.86 -23.37 -15.96
C ASP A 45 6.29 -23.96 -14.67
N PHE A 46 5.20 -24.72 -14.83
CA PHE A 46 4.49 -25.33 -13.70
C PHE A 46 5.35 -26.35 -12.94
N GLU A 47 6.15 -27.14 -13.65
CA GLU A 47 6.97 -28.20 -13.04
C GLU A 47 8.12 -27.61 -12.22
N LEU A 48 8.80 -26.58 -12.74
CA LEU A 48 9.79 -25.82 -11.98
C LEU A 48 9.16 -25.18 -10.74
N LYS A 49 7.99 -24.54 -10.89
CA LYS A 49 7.26 -23.92 -9.78
C LYS A 49 6.94 -24.94 -8.69
N LYS A 50 6.38 -26.10 -9.07
CA LYS A 50 6.03 -27.19 -8.16
C LYS A 50 7.27 -27.76 -7.46
N SER A 51 8.37 -27.94 -8.19
CA SER A 51 9.65 -28.43 -7.64
C SER A 51 10.23 -27.48 -6.59
N ILE A 52 10.24 -26.16 -6.85
CA ILE A 52 10.71 -25.16 -5.89
C ILE A 52 9.84 -25.15 -4.63
N ILE A 53 8.52 -25.18 -4.81
CA ILE A 53 7.56 -25.20 -3.69
C ILE A 53 7.76 -26.46 -2.82
N SER A 54 7.90 -27.64 -3.44
CA SER A 54 8.22 -28.89 -2.75
C SER A 54 9.52 -28.77 -1.94
N GLN A 55 10.59 -28.25 -2.54
CA GLN A 55 11.86 -28.02 -1.84
C GLN A 55 11.69 -27.10 -0.61
N LEU A 56 10.88 -26.03 -0.75
CA LEU A 56 10.63 -25.09 0.34
C LEU A 56 9.77 -25.70 1.46
N ILE A 57 8.83 -26.59 1.13
CA ILE A 57 8.05 -27.35 2.12
C ILE A 57 8.96 -28.31 2.89
N ASP A 58 9.76 -29.12 2.19
CA ASP A 58 10.66 -30.11 2.79
C ASP A 58 11.70 -29.47 3.71
N SER A 59 12.17 -28.28 3.32
CA SER A 59 13.10 -27.48 4.11
C SER A 59 12.44 -26.62 5.19
N LYS A 60 11.11 -26.69 5.34
CA LYS A 60 10.30 -25.90 6.31
C LYS A 60 10.48 -24.39 6.17
N ARG A 61 10.56 -23.92 4.93
CA ARG A 61 10.72 -22.50 4.57
C ARG A 61 9.47 -21.84 4.01
N ILE A 62 8.40 -22.60 3.78
CA ILE A 62 7.06 -22.04 3.52
C ILE A 62 6.30 -21.92 4.85
N PHE A 63 5.72 -20.75 5.08
CA PHE A 63 4.95 -20.41 6.29
C PHE A 63 3.45 -20.22 6.02
N LEU A 64 2.90 -21.01 5.09
CA LEU A 64 1.49 -20.93 4.69
C LEU A 64 0.66 -21.99 5.41
N CYS A 65 -0.64 -21.74 5.60
CA CYS A 65 -1.54 -22.77 6.12
C CYS A 65 -1.45 -24.05 5.26
N TYR A 66 -1.61 -25.19 5.93
CA TYR A 66 -1.59 -26.54 5.35
C TYR A 66 -0.23 -27.03 4.82
N SER A 67 0.79 -26.17 4.73
CA SER A 67 2.14 -26.58 4.31
C SER A 67 2.75 -27.67 5.21
N GLY A 68 2.49 -27.60 6.52
CA GLY A 68 2.96 -28.60 7.49
C GLY A 68 2.25 -29.96 7.44
N ASN A 69 1.19 -30.10 6.65
CA ASN A 69 0.42 -31.34 6.51
C ASN A 69 0.82 -32.17 5.28
N ILE A 70 1.74 -31.68 4.47
CA ILE A 70 2.14 -32.31 3.20
C ILE A 70 3.08 -33.47 3.52
N LYS A 71 2.63 -34.69 3.17
CA LYS A 71 3.41 -35.93 3.40
C LYS A 71 3.78 -36.67 2.12
N ASP A 72 3.07 -36.40 1.04
CA ASP A 72 3.22 -37.04 -0.27
C ASP A 72 2.80 -36.10 -1.41
N ASP A 73 2.96 -36.57 -2.65
CA ASP A 73 2.62 -35.81 -3.86
C ASP A 73 1.14 -35.43 -3.94
N LYS A 74 0.24 -36.26 -3.40
CA LYS A 74 -1.19 -36.00 -3.41
C LYS A 74 -1.55 -34.83 -2.49
N ASP A 75 -0.88 -34.73 -1.34
CA ASP A 75 -1.04 -33.57 -0.46
C ASP A 75 -0.41 -32.31 -1.07
N LEU A 76 0.70 -32.44 -1.80
CA LEU A 76 1.29 -31.33 -2.55
C LEU A 76 0.36 -30.83 -3.65
N ASP A 77 -0.29 -31.71 -4.40
CA ASP A 77 -1.25 -31.32 -5.45
C ASP A 77 -2.42 -30.52 -4.87
N LYS A 78 -2.97 -30.95 -3.71
CA LYS A 78 -4.02 -30.19 -3.01
C LYS A 78 -3.52 -28.83 -2.52
N PHE A 79 -2.29 -28.75 -2.04
CA PHE A 79 -1.67 -27.49 -1.67
C PHE A 79 -1.57 -26.55 -2.88
N MET A 80 -1.15 -27.07 -4.03
CA MET A 80 -1.08 -26.33 -5.28
C MET A 80 -2.46 -25.89 -5.80
N GLU A 81 -3.50 -26.69 -5.61
CA GLU A 81 -4.88 -26.29 -5.94
C GLU A 81 -5.32 -25.07 -5.11
N PHE A 82 -4.99 -25.05 -3.82
CA PHE A 82 -5.39 -23.97 -2.92
C PHE A 82 -4.55 -22.71 -3.09
N HIS A 83 -3.22 -22.85 -3.16
CA HIS A 83 -2.26 -21.73 -3.12
C HIS A 83 -1.57 -21.45 -4.45
N GLY A 84 -1.54 -22.38 -5.40
CA GLY A 84 -0.67 -22.33 -6.59
C GLY A 84 -0.90 -21.12 -7.49
N LYS A 85 -2.12 -20.57 -7.51
CA LYS A 85 -2.45 -19.33 -8.25
C LYS A 85 -1.83 -18.05 -7.65
N ASN A 86 -1.41 -18.11 -6.38
CA ASN A 86 -0.75 -17.00 -5.70
C ASN A 86 0.77 -17.08 -5.83
N PHE A 87 1.29 -18.15 -6.44
CA PHE A 87 2.72 -18.35 -6.69
C PHE A 87 3.07 -18.03 -8.14
N HIS A 88 4.01 -17.12 -8.31
CA HIS A 88 4.48 -16.60 -9.61
C HIS A 88 5.98 -16.81 -9.73
N LEU A 89 6.44 -17.35 -10.85
CA LEU A 89 7.86 -17.41 -11.19
C LEU A 89 8.23 -16.16 -11.98
N VAL A 90 9.16 -15.35 -11.50
CA VAL A 90 9.57 -14.11 -12.15
C VAL A 90 11.09 -14.00 -12.09
N ASP A 91 11.73 -13.85 -13.24
CA ASP A 91 13.14 -13.45 -13.32
C ASP A 91 13.23 -11.93 -13.12
N MET A 92 13.59 -11.49 -11.91
CA MET A 92 13.58 -10.07 -11.56
C MET A 92 14.82 -9.32 -12.07
N ASN A 93 15.95 -10.00 -12.22
CA ASN A 93 17.25 -9.42 -12.56
C ASN A 93 17.79 -9.84 -13.94
N VAL A 94 17.02 -10.61 -14.71
CA VAL A 94 17.33 -11.03 -16.09
C VAL A 94 18.58 -11.93 -16.15
N ASP A 95 18.73 -12.84 -15.19
CA ASP A 95 19.85 -13.79 -15.11
C ASP A 95 19.45 -15.24 -15.44
N GLU A 96 18.23 -15.45 -15.95
CA GLU A 96 17.65 -16.75 -16.28
C GLU A 96 17.39 -17.65 -15.04
N VAL A 97 17.54 -17.12 -13.83
CA VAL A 97 17.21 -17.82 -12.57
C VAL A 97 16.01 -17.12 -11.93
N PRO A 98 14.80 -17.69 -12.05
CA PRO A 98 13.61 -17.00 -11.53
C PRO A 98 13.55 -17.02 -10.00
N GLU A 99 13.04 -15.92 -9.46
CA GLU A 99 12.48 -15.87 -8.11
C GLU A 99 11.09 -16.50 -8.08
N LEU A 100 10.78 -17.16 -6.97
CA LEU A 100 9.41 -17.58 -6.66
C LEU A 100 8.78 -16.51 -5.78
N ILE A 101 7.66 -15.96 -6.21
CA ILE A 101 6.92 -14.92 -5.50
C ILE A 101 5.58 -15.50 -5.05
N PHE A 102 5.31 -15.48 -3.74
CA PHE A 102 3.96 -15.67 -3.22
C PHE A 102 3.31 -14.31 -2.96
N ASN A 103 2.13 -14.08 -3.53
CA ASN A 103 1.35 -12.86 -3.37
C ASN A 103 -0.11 -13.21 -3.05
N GLY A 104 -0.45 -13.33 -1.76
CA GLY A 104 -1.78 -13.75 -1.36
C GLY A 104 -1.96 -13.85 0.15
N ARG A 105 -3.03 -14.53 0.60
CA ARG A 105 -3.29 -14.75 2.03
C ARG A 105 -2.66 -16.05 2.50
N ASP A 106 -2.06 -16.02 3.69
CA ASP A 106 -1.48 -17.22 4.32
C ASP A 106 -2.54 -18.31 4.53
N CYS A 107 -3.75 -17.91 4.93
CA CYS A 107 -4.92 -18.77 5.13
C CYS A 107 -6.19 -18.02 4.67
N GLY A 108 -7.22 -18.76 4.26
CA GLY A 108 -8.43 -18.17 3.66
C GLY A 108 -9.24 -17.25 4.60
N ASP A 109 -9.13 -17.47 5.90
CA ASP A 109 -9.81 -16.74 6.97
C ASP A 109 -9.02 -15.52 7.49
N MET A 110 -7.74 -15.37 7.11
CA MET A 110 -6.97 -14.20 7.49
C MET A 110 -7.38 -12.96 6.70
N GLU A 111 -7.49 -11.82 7.39
CA GLU A 111 -7.76 -10.54 6.75
C GLU A 111 -6.57 -9.97 5.98
N ASN A 112 -5.34 -10.40 6.33
CA ASN A 112 -4.11 -9.81 5.78
C ASN A 112 -3.50 -10.68 4.67
N GLU A 113 -3.07 -10.02 3.61
CA GLU A 113 -2.20 -10.60 2.59
C GLU A 113 -0.73 -10.48 3.01
N PHE A 114 0.07 -11.40 2.49
CA PHE A 114 1.50 -11.48 2.68
C PHE A 114 2.19 -11.64 1.33
N LEU A 115 3.37 -11.06 1.27
CA LEU A 115 4.31 -11.18 0.17
C LEU A 115 5.53 -11.96 0.68
N TYR A 116 5.82 -13.10 0.04
CA TYR A 116 7.09 -13.79 0.18
C TYR A 116 7.80 -13.80 -1.16
N ILE A 117 9.10 -13.51 -1.17
CA ILE A 117 9.96 -13.69 -2.34
C ILE A 117 11.07 -14.65 -1.95
N TYR A 118 11.21 -15.72 -2.71
CA TYR A 118 12.24 -16.72 -2.56
C TYR A 118 13.21 -16.62 -3.73
N SER A 119 14.50 -16.65 -3.43
CA SER A 119 15.57 -16.62 -4.44
C SER A 119 16.51 -17.81 -4.28
N LYS A 120 17.17 -18.18 -5.36
CA LYS A 120 18.14 -19.27 -5.36
C LYS A 120 19.45 -18.84 -4.69
N VAL A 121 19.93 -19.64 -3.73
CA VAL A 121 21.22 -19.50 -3.04
C VAL A 121 21.93 -20.85 -3.11
N GLY A 122 22.92 -20.96 -4.00
CA GLY A 122 23.49 -22.26 -4.37
C GLY A 122 22.42 -23.12 -5.06
N ASP A 123 22.17 -24.32 -4.56
CA ASP A 123 21.18 -25.26 -5.12
C ASP A 123 19.81 -25.21 -4.42
N LYS A 124 19.59 -24.24 -3.53
CA LYS A 124 18.37 -24.15 -2.71
C LYS A 124 17.70 -22.80 -2.85
N TYR A 125 16.38 -22.78 -2.77
CA TYR A 125 15.61 -21.56 -2.62
C TYR A 125 15.53 -21.16 -1.15
N GLU A 126 15.78 -19.90 -0.87
CA GLU A 126 15.68 -19.30 0.46
C GLU A 126 14.82 -18.04 0.42
N ILE A 127 14.26 -17.64 1.57
CA ILE A 127 13.48 -16.41 1.67
C ILE A 127 14.42 -15.21 1.48
N ALA A 128 14.21 -14.46 0.41
CA ALA A 128 14.88 -13.20 0.14
C ALA A 128 14.13 -12.01 0.76
N TYR A 129 12.81 -12.11 0.90
CA TYR A 129 11.95 -11.04 1.41
C TYR A 129 10.63 -11.58 1.95
N THR A 130 10.16 -11.00 3.06
CA THR A 130 8.80 -11.25 3.58
C THR A 130 8.25 -10.00 4.25
N LYS A 131 7.03 -9.58 3.86
CA LYS A 131 6.26 -8.52 4.52
C LYS A 131 4.76 -8.70 4.30
N LYS A 132 3.96 -8.06 5.15
CA LYS A 132 2.51 -7.91 4.95
C LYS A 132 2.22 -6.96 3.80
N GLY A 133 1.21 -7.29 3.01
CA GLY A 133 0.85 -6.54 1.82
C GLY A 133 0.84 -7.40 0.58
N ASN A 134 0.72 -6.74 -0.57
CA ASN A 134 0.64 -7.39 -1.87
C ASN A 134 1.38 -6.59 -2.95
N ILE A 135 1.79 -7.28 -4.02
CA ILE A 135 2.27 -6.65 -5.24
C ILE A 135 1.05 -6.14 -6.02
N ILE A 136 1.05 -4.85 -6.31
CA ILE A 136 -0.04 -4.17 -7.01
C ILE A 136 0.41 -3.50 -8.33
N GLY A 137 1.71 -3.54 -8.61
CA GLY A 137 2.28 -2.98 -9.83
C GLY A 137 3.69 -3.44 -10.10
N TYR A 138 4.20 -3.05 -11.27
CA TYR A 138 5.59 -3.29 -11.64
C TYR A 138 6.10 -2.19 -12.58
N ASN A 139 7.41 -2.06 -12.69
CA ASN A 139 8.09 -1.28 -13.72
C ASN A 139 9.20 -2.14 -14.31
N ARG A 140 9.59 -1.85 -15.56
CA ARG A 140 10.82 -2.40 -16.14
C ARG A 140 11.85 -1.28 -16.24
N ASN A 141 13.06 -1.57 -15.78
CA ASN A 141 14.18 -0.66 -16.00
C ASN A 141 14.47 -0.60 -17.51
N PRO A 142 14.45 0.58 -18.16
CA PRO A 142 14.60 0.67 -19.61
C PRO A 142 15.98 0.25 -20.11
N HIS A 143 17.00 0.25 -19.25
CA HIS A 143 18.38 -0.07 -19.63
C HIS A 143 18.78 -1.50 -19.28
N THR A 144 18.45 -1.95 -18.06
CA THR A 144 18.81 -3.30 -17.58
C THR A 144 17.73 -4.33 -17.87
N ARG A 145 16.50 -3.90 -18.19
CA ARG A 145 15.28 -4.72 -18.32
C ARG A 145 14.83 -5.43 -17.03
N GLU A 146 15.50 -5.19 -15.91
CA GLU A 146 15.10 -5.68 -14.59
C GLU A 146 13.63 -5.36 -14.30
N THR A 147 12.95 -6.32 -13.69
CA THR A 147 11.60 -6.15 -13.17
C THR A 147 11.66 -5.56 -11.77
N LEU A 148 11.03 -4.40 -11.60
CA LEU A 148 10.89 -3.69 -10.34
C LEU A 148 9.46 -3.82 -9.85
N LEU A 149 9.25 -4.53 -8.76
CA LEU A 149 7.90 -4.76 -8.23
C LEU A 149 7.46 -3.61 -7.33
N ILE A 150 6.18 -3.28 -7.34
CA ILE A 150 5.60 -2.27 -6.45
C ILE A 150 4.77 -3.00 -5.40
N HIS A 151 5.32 -3.04 -4.20
CA HIS A 151 4.71 -3.66 -3.02
C HIS A 151 3.92 -2.62 -2.23
N PHE A 152 2.63 -2.86 -2.06
CA PHE A 152 1.77 -2.12 -1.15
C PHE A 152 1.84 -2.74 0.24
N ASN A 153 2.67 -2.14 1.09
CA ASN A 153 2.96 -2.61 2.44
C ASN A 153 1.91 -2.09 3.43
N TYR A 154 1.19 -3.03 4.06
CA TYR A 154 0.09 -2.73 4.97
C TYR A 154 0.58 -2.11 6.30
N PRO A 155 -0.23 -1.27 6.97
CA PRO A 155 0.13 -0.72 8.27
C PRO A 155 0.13 -1.83 9.31
N CYS A 156 1.03 -1.73 10.29
CA CYS A 156 0.87 -2.50 11.53
C CYS A 156 -0.23 -1.89 12.42
N CYS A 157 -0.77 -2.65 13.38
CA CYS A 157 -2.02 -2.36 14.12
C CYS A 157 -2.12 -0.97 14.77
N LYS A 158 -0.99 -0.32 15.08
CA LYS A 158 -0.93 1.01 15.72
C LYS A 158 -0.51 2.14 14.76
N ASN A 159 -0.42 1.85 13.47
CA ASN A 159 0.00 2.82 12.46
C ASN A 159 -1.16 3.11 11.48
N GLY A 160 -1.36 4.39 11.15
CA GLY A 160 -2.42 4.85 10.25
C GLY A 160 -1.94 5.01 8.81
N THR A 161 -0.86 4.32 8.45
CA THR A 161 -0.05 4.71 7.30
C THR A 161 0.42 3.53 6.49
N ASN A 162 0.42 3.70 5.18
CA ASN A 162 0.80 2.68 4.24
C ASN A 162 2.02 3.13 3.43
N ASN A 163 2.75 2.16 2.89
CA ASN A 163 3.88 2.44 2.02
C ASN A 163 3.74 1.73 0.68
N LEU A 164 4.11 2.43 -0.39
CA LEU A 164 4.45 1.84 -1.67
C LEU A 164 5.97 1.70 -1.72
N ASN A 165 6.41 0.45 -1.71
CA ASN A 165 7.82 0.10 -1.78
C ASN A 165 8.12 -0.40 -3.19
N THR A 166 9.07 0.23 -3.88
CA THR A 166 9.64 -0.38 -5.08
C THR A 166 10.72 -1.36 -4.67
N LEU A 167 10.53 -2.63 -5.01
CA LEU A 167 11.42 -3.73 -4.76
C LEU A 167 12.32 -3.95 -5.98
N ARG A 168 13.61 -4.14 -5.74
CA ARG A 168 14.59 -4.55 -6.76
C ARG A 168 15.40 -5.71 -6.22
N PHE A 169 15.61 -6.74 -7.02
CA PHE A 169 16.51 -7.83 -6.69
C PHE A 169 17.93 -7.50 -7.15
N VAL A 170 18.89 -7.52 -6.23
CA VAL A 170 20.31 -7.22 -6.51
C VAL A 170 21.17 -8.13 -5.65
N ASN A 171 22.12 -8.85 -6.26
CA ASN A 171 23.10 -9.70 -5.57
C ASN A 171 22.45 -10.69 -4.58
N GLY A 172 21.39 -11.40 -5.00
CA GLY A 172 20.73 -12.40 -4.16
C GLY A 172 19.83 -11.82 -3.06
N LYS A 173 19.55 -10.51 -3.07
CA LYS A 173 18.76 -9.83 -2.03
C LYS A 173 17.75 -8.85 -2.61
N ILE A 174 16.60 -8.73 -1.95
CA ILE A 174 15.61 -7.71 -2.27
C ILE A 174 15.94 -6.41 -1.52
N SER A 175 16.06 -5.32 -2.27
CA SER A 175 16.22 -3.96 -1.77
C SER A 175 14.94 -3.14 -1.93
N GLU A 176 14.51 -2.49 -0.86
CA GLU A 176 13.48 -1.45 -0.89
C GLU A 176 14.10 -0.09 -1.23
N PHE A 177 14.27 0.22 -2.51
CA PHE A 177 15.07 1.40 -2.91
C PHE A 177 14.25 2.69 -3.09
N ARG A 178 12.92 2.60 -3.19
CA ARG A 178 12.02 3.76 -3.16
C ARG A 178 10.85 3.48 -2.24
N LYS A 179 10.58 4.43 -1.34
CA LYS A 179 9.45 4.38 -0.41
C LYS A 179 8.59 5.62 -0.64
N GLU A 180 7.32 5.39 -0.89
CA GLU A 180 6.33 6.45 -0.98
C GLU A 180 5.25 6.18 0.06
N PHE A 181 4.92 7.20 0.82
CA PHE A 181 4.09 7.11 1.99
C PHE A 181 2.74 7.76 1.73
N PHE A 182 1.66 7.17 2.24
CA PHE A 182 0.40 7.89 2.40
C PHE A 182 -0.33 7.44 3.66
N ALA A 183 -1.10 8.35 4.23
CA ALA A 183 -1.93 8.05 5.38
C ALA A 183 -3.27 7.47 4.92
N GLY A 184 -3.73 6.45 5.63
CA GLY A 184 -5.11 6.02 5.57
C GLY A 184 -5.36 4.65 6.19
N ARG A 185 -6.49 4.56 6.87
CA ARG A 185 -7.04 3.35 7.48
C ARG A 185 -8.56 3.43 7.37
N ILE A 186 -9.18 2.32 7.01
CA ILE A 186 -10.65 2.24 6.83
C ILE A 186 -11.39 2.60 8.12
N ASN A 187 -10.82 2.22 9.27
CA ASN A 187 -11.45 2.40 10.57
C ASN A 187 -10.86 3.62 11.31
N PHE A 188 -11.75 4.43 11.87
CA PHE A 188 -11.49 5.52 12.84
C PHE A 188 -10.81 6.79 12.33
N MET A 189 -10.26 6.80 11.11
CA MET A 189 -9.72 8.01 10.47
C MET A 189 -10.82 8.73 9.67
N LYS A 190 -10.85 10.06 9.74
CA LYS A 190 -11.86 10.90 9.09
C LYS A 190 -11.39 11.49 7.76
N GLY A 191 -12.33 11.57 6.81
CA GLY A 191 -12.18 12.22 5.50
C GLY A 191 -11.69 11.27 4.39
N PRO A 192 -11.80 11.68 3.12
CA PRO A 192 -11.26 10.91 2.00
C PRO A 192 -9.73 11.03 1.94
N PHE A 193 -9.06 9.95 1.55
CA PHE A 193 -7.59 9.87 1.51
C PHE A 193 -7.00 10.20 0.15
N LEU A 194 -7.54 9.58 -0.90
CA LEU A 194 -7.08 9.70 -2.26
C LEU A 194 -8.12 10.43 -3.12
N PRO A 195 -7.72 11.17 -4.16
CA PRO A 195 -8.63 11.69 -5.17
C PRO A 195 -9.18 10.54 -6.04
N ASP A 196 -10.23 10.81 -6.81
CA ASP A 196 -10.81 9.82 -7.74
C ASP A 196 -9.85 9.46 -8.89
N SER A 197 -9.00 10.41 -9.29
CA SER A 197 -7.98 10.23 -10.32
C SER A 197 -6.74 11.07 -10.04
N ILE A 198 -5.61 10.70 -10.62
CA ILE A 198 -4.36 11.47 -10.54
C ILE A 198 -3.75 11.71 -11.92
N ASN A 199 -3.08 12.85 -12.07
CA ASN A 199 -2.21 13.20 -13.18
C ASN A 199 -0.74 13.17 -12.72
N ARG A 200 0.03 12.20 -13.20
CA ARG A 200 1.45 12.03 -12.83
C ARG A 200 2.37 13.08 -13.43
N GLU A 201 1.92 13.76 -14.49
CA GLU A 201 2.66 14.80 -15.19
C GLU A 201 2.34 16.21 -14.69
N GLY A 202 1.58 16.31 -13.59
CA GLY A 202 1.23 17.60 -13.02
C GLY A 202 2.46 18.44 -12.64
N GLU A 203 2.20 19.73 -12.52
CA GLU A 203 3.22 20.74 -12.31
C GLU A 203 3.97 20.56 -10.99
N ILE A 204 5.18 21.11 -10.94
CA ILE A 204 5.99 21.18 -9.71
C ILE A 204 5.84 22.59 -9.15
N ILE A 205 5.25 22.68 -7.97
CA ILE A 205 5.09 23.92 -7.21
C ILE A 205 6.13 24.00 -6.09
N SER A 206 6.44 25.22 -5.65
CA SER A 206 7.31 25.49 -4.50
C SER A 206 6.54 26.29 -3.46
N SER A 207 6.63 25.92 -2.19
CA SER A 207 5.88 26.60 -1.13
C SER A 207 6.49 27.94 -0.75
N THR A 208 5.67 28.97 -0.60
CA THR A 208 6.07 30.29 -0.09
C THR A 208 6.17 30.35 1.44
N LYS A 209 5.59 29.38 2.15
CA LYS A 209 5.63 29.23 3.62
C LYS A 209 5.81 27.75 4.03
N MET A 210 5.90 27.50 5.35
CA MET A 210 5.85 26.15 5.89
C MET A 210 4.49 25.51 5.56
N ILE A 211 4.50 24.26 5.10
CA ILE A 211 3.29 23.53 4.70
C ILE A 211 3.09 22.33 5.60
N GLU A 212 1.87 22.18 6.11
CA GLU A 212 1.41 20.93 6.73
C GLU A 212 0.67 20.09 5.70
N LEU A 213 1.21 18.91 5.42
CA LEU A 213 0.56 17.95 4.53
C LEU A 213 -0.51 17.18 5.31
N ARG A 214 -1.72 17.10 4.75
CA ARG A 214 -2.87 16.47 5.40
C ARG A 214 -3.29 15.20 4.69
N TRP A 215 -3.98 14.30 5.38
CA TRP A 215 -4.48 13.07 4.73
C TRP A 215 -5.85 13.23 4.10
N SER A 216 -6.53 14.36 4.29
CA SER A 216 -7.83 14.62 3.67
C SER A 216 -7.98 16.11 3.29
N PRO A 217 -8.80 16.43 2.26
CA PRO A 217 -9.04 17.78 1.76
C PRO A 217 -10.01 18.58 2.65
N ALA A 218 -9.76 18.55 3.95
CA ALA A 218 -10.49 19.31 4.96
C ALA A 218 -9.57 19.56 6.15
N VAL A 219 -9.75 20.66 6.88
CA VAL A 219 -9.09 20.83 8.17
C VAL A 219 -9.92 20.09 9.23
N ILE A 220 -9.33 19.08 9.86
CA ILE A 220 -9.93 18.37 10.99
C ILE A 220 -9.04 18.64 12.19
N ASP A 221 -9.56 19.34 13.19
CA ASP A 221 -8.79 19.76 14.36
C ASP A 221 -9.07 18.95 15.64
N THR A 222 -10.10 18.11 15.62
CA THR A 222 -10.46 17.24 16.75
C THR A 222 -10.80 15.82 16.30
N LEU A 223 -10.25 14.84 17.03
CA LEU A 223 -10.50 13.41 16.83
C LEU A 223 -10.38 13.00 15.35
N ALA A 224 -9.36 13.49 14.64
CA ALA A 224 -9.11 13.14 13.25
C ALA A 224 -8.85 11.64 13.06
N TRP A 225 -8.21 11.02 14.05
CA TRP A 225 -8.16 9.58 14.25
C TRP A 225 -8.55 9.27 15.69
N GLN A 226 -9.75 8.72 15.90
CA GLN A 226 -10.33 8.52 17.24
C GLN A 226 -9.37 7.76 18.16
N GLY A 227 -9.09 8.34 19.35
CA GLY A 227 -8.20 7.77 20.35
C GLY A 227 -6.70 7.84 20.04
N THR A 228 -6.30 8.39 18.88
CA THR A 228 -4.89 8.38 18.45
C THR A 228 -4.38 9.78 18.09
N VAL A 229 -5.06 10.51 17.20
CA VAL A 229 -4.57 11.80 16.67
C VAL A 229 -5.70 12.83 16.60
N GLN A 230 -5.41 14.04 17.07
CA GLN A 230 -6.38 15.14 17.08
C GLN A 230 -6.58 15.78 15.71
N LYS A 231 -5.49 16.03 14.99
CA LYS A 231 -5.50 16.77 13.72
C LYS A 231 -5.22 15.89 12.51
N ASN A 232 -5.76 16.22 11.35
CA ASN A 232 -5.50 15.46 10.13
C ASN A 232 -4.15 15.72 9.44
N ILE A 233 -3.12 16.05 10.21
CA ILE A 233 -1.78 16.39 9.72
C ILE A 233 -0.93 15.13 9.68
N ILE A 234 -0.38 14.84 8.49
CA ILE A 234 0.58 13.75 8.29
C ILE A 234 1.94 14.21 8.79
N ILE A 235 2.45 15.31 8.23
CA ILE A 235 3.81 15.81 8.43
C ILE A 235 3.93 17.27 7.95
N ALA A 236 4.97 17.98 8.37
CA ALA A 236 5.25 19.35 7.92
C ALA A 236 6.51 19.43 7.06
N PHE A 237 6.55 20.46 6.20
CA PHE A 237 7.65 20.76 5.28
C PHE A 237 8.09 22.21 5.41
N PRO A 238 9.40 22.52 5.31
CA PRO A 238 9.90 23.89 5.42
C PRO A 238 9.44 24.76 4.25
N LYS A 239 9.55 26.09 4.41
CA LYS A 239 9.39 27.05 3.30
C LYS A 239 10.34 26.70 2.13
N GLY A 240 9.87 26.87 0.90
CA GLY A 240 10.61 26.54 -0.32
C GLY A 240 10.58 25.06 -0.69
N SER A 241 9.76 24.25 0.00
CA SER A 241 9.62 22.84 -0.32
C SER A 241 8.92 22.64 -1.65
N LYS A 242 9.37 21.63 -2.40
CA LYS A 242 8.83 21.31 -3.72
C LYS A 242 7.85 20.16 -3.64
N PHE A 243 6.74 20.31 -4.36
CA PHE A 243 5.68 19.31 -4.46
C PHE A 243 5.31 19.13 -5.92
N ARG A 244 5.00 17.90 -6.34
CA ARG A 244 4.31 17.67 -7.61
C ARG A 244 2.81 17.57 -7.35
N VAL A 245 2.04 18.38 -8.06
CA VAL A 245 0.58 18.33 -8.04
C VAL A 245 0.10 17.12 -8.83
N LEU A 246 -0.80 16.35 -8.24
CA LEU A 246 -1.34 15.13 -8.83
C LEU A 246 -2.84 15.23 -9.08
N ALA A 247 -3.56 15.99 -8.25
CA ALA A 247 -4.98 16.27 -8.47
C ALA A 247 -5.37 17.58 -7.80
N GLU A 248 -6.49 18.15 -8.26
CA GLU A 248 -7.14 19.32 -7.66
C GLU A 248 -8.59 18.96 -7.34
N GLN A 249 -9.06 19.28 -6.14
CA GLN A 249 -10.43 19.00 -5.69
C GLN A 249 -10.96 20.15 -4.84
N LYS A 250 -12.25 20.47 -5.00
CA LYS A 250 -12.97 21.34 -4.08
C LYS A 250 -13.65 20.51 -3.00
N ASN A 251 -13.58 20.98 -1.76
CA ASN A 251 -14.35 20.38 -0.66
C ASN A 251 -15.76 20.98 -0.57
N ASP A 252 -16.56 20.50 0.38
CA ASP A 252 -17.95 20.94 0.60
C ASP A 252 -18.07 22.45 0.93
N LYS A 253 -16.97 23.10 1.33
CA LYS A 253 -16.90 24.54 1.61
C LYS A 253 -16.45 25.38 0.41
N GLY A 254 -16.22 24.75 -0.75
CA GLY A 254 -15.72 25.39 -1.96
C GLY A 254 -14.22 25.71 -1.92
N GLU A 255 -13.49 25.32 -0.88
CA GLU A 255 -12.05 25.50 -0.78
C GLU A 255 -11.35 24.54 -1.74
N THR A 256 -10.32 25.04 -2.43
CA THR A 256 -9.55 24.23 -3.38
C THR A 256 -8.36 23.58 -2.70
N TRP A 257 -8.23 22.27 -2.85
CA TRP A 257 -7.18 21.44 -2.29
C TRP A 257 -6.43 20.73 -3.40
N LEU A 258 -5.12 20.64 -3.23
CA LEU A 258 -4.23 19.91 -4.14
C LEU A 258 -3.78 18.63 -3.47
N PHE A 259 -3.98 17.50 -4.16
CA PHE A 259 -3.31 16.26 -3.82
C PHE A 259 -1.91 16.28 -4.42
N VAL A 260 -0.89 16.09 -3.59
CA VAL A 260 0.51 16.27 -3.98
C VAL A 260 1.38 15.11 -3.50
N ILE A 261 2.54 14.95 -4.14
CA ILE A 261 3.66 14.15 -3.65
C ILE A 261 4.86 15.04 -3.37
N SER A 262 5.47 14.90 -2.19
CA SER A 262 6.64 15.69 -1.81
C SER A 262 7.89 15.33 -2.63
N ARG A 263 8.74 16.33 -2.86
CA ARG A 263 10.09 16.19 -3.44
C ARG A 263 11.20 16.68 -2.53
N THR A 264 10.84 17.43 -1.49
CA THR A 264 11.75 17.91 -0.44
C THR A 264 11.58 17.06 0.82
N PRO A 265 12.63 16.80 1.61
CA PRO A 265 12.50 16.13 2.90
C PRO A 265 11.61 16.92 3.89
N PRO A 266 10.84 16.25 4.76
CA PRO A 266 10.02 16.89 5.77
C PRO A 266 10.82 17.43 6.95
N ILE A 267 10.17 18.26 7.77
CA ILE A 267 10.65 18.63 9.10
C ILE A 267 10.45 17.43 10.04
N LEU A 268 11.55 16.92 10.57
CA LEU A 268 11.54 15.78 11.49
C LEU A 268 11.10 16.22 12.89
N ASN A 269 9.81 16.07 13.21
CA ASN A 269 9.27 16.31 14.55
C ASN A 269 8.52 15.05 15.05
N ARG A 270 8.73 14.68 16.32
CA ARG A 270 8.17 13.47 16.96
C ARG A 270 6.65 13.51 17.16
N ARG A 271 5.96 14.61 16.84
CA ARG A 271 4.51 14.79 17.05
C ARG A 271 3.63 14.31 15.89
N TYR A 272 4.24 13.84 14.81
CA TYR A 272 3.52 13.42 13.62
C TYR A 272 3.22 11.90 13.66
N ILE A 273 2.26 11.47 12.83
CA ILE A 273 1.78 10.06 12.79
C ILE A 273 2.90 9.09 12.40
N VAL A 274 4.00 9.59 11.87
CA VAL A 274 5.04 8.77 11.24
C VAL A 274 6.39 8.98 11.91
N GLU A 275 7.12 7.88 12.05
CA GLU A 275 8.45 7.89 12.64
C GLU A 275 9.47 8.66 11.74
N PRO A 276 10.06 9.77 12.22
CA PRO A 276 10.85 10.68 11.40
C PRO A 276 12.12 10.07 10.75
N THR A 277 12.69 9.01 11.34
CA THR A 277 13.94 8.38 10.89
C THR A 277 13.84 7.70 9.53
N SER A 278 12.62 7.49 9.02
CA SER A 278 12.38 6.84 7.73
C SER A 278 12.30 7.81 6.53
N PHE A 279 12.48 9.13 6.71
CA PHE A 279 12.06 10.12 5.70
C PHE A 279 13.12 10.78 4.83
N THR A 280 14.41 10.57 5.07
CA THR A 280 15.45 11.24 4.26
C THR A 280 15.34 10.94 2.77
N ASN A 281 14.79 9.78 2.38
CA ASN A 281 14.54 9.37 1.00
C ASN A 281 13.08 8.96 0.71
N THR A 282 12.13 9.31 1.59
CA THR A 282 10.73 8.91 1.45
C THR A 282 9.88 10.07 0.95
N ARG A 283 9.11 9.81 -0.11
CA ARG A 283 8.13 10.79 -0.62
C ARG A 283 6.81 10.61 0.09
N VAL A 284 6.10 11.70 0.34
CA VAL A 284 4.87 11.69 1.12
C VAL A 284 3.74 12.24 0.26
N TYR A 285 2.70 11.45 0.09
CA TYR A 285 1.44 11.88 -0.52
C TYR A 285 0.53 12.53 0.52
N GLY A 286 -0.24 13.51 0.08
CA GLY A 286 -1.31 14.09 0.87
C GLY A 286 -1.87 15.36 0.25
N TRP A 287 -2.65 16.09 1.03
CA TRP A 287 -3.42 17.25 0.63
C TRP A 287 -2.82 18.52 1.21
N ILE A 288 -2.73 19.55 0.36
CA ILE A 288 -2.41 20.92 0.75
C ILE A 288 -3.52 21.85 0.24
N ARG A 289 -3.83 22.91 0.97
CA ARG A 289 -4.79 23.91 0.48
C ARG A 289 -4.10 24.77 -0.58
N LYS A 290 -4.83 25.14 -1.63
CA LYS A 290 -4.25 25.89 -2.76
C LYS A 290 -3.69 27.25 -2.33
N ASP A 291 -4.36 27.91 -1.39
CA ASP A 291 -3.93 29.21 -0.86
C ASP A 291 -2.72 29.15 0.07
N ASP A 292 -2.18 27.95 0.33
CA ASP A 292 -1.04 27.77 1.23
C ASP A 292 0.32 27.74 0.53
N TYR A 293 0.42 27.60 -0.80
CA TYR A 293 1.72 27.56 -1.49
C TYR A 293 2.08 28.84 -2.21
#